data_AF-A0A0G4IUP8-F1
#
_entry.id   AF-A0A0G4IUP8-F1
#
_cell.length_a   1.000
_cell.length_b   1.000
_cell.length_c   1.000
_cell.angle_alpha   90.00
_cell.angle_beta   90.00
_cell.angle_gamma   90.00
#
_symmetry.space_group_name_H-M   'P 1'
#
loop_
_entity.id
_entity.type
_entity.pdbx_description
1 polymer ?
#
loop_
_entity_poly.entity_id
_entity_poly.type
_entity_poly.pdbx_seq_one_letter_code
_entity_poly.pdbx_strand_id
1 'polypeptide(L)'
;MSGPVLQSNGYGSRYCGRSHRHTGQPVMNDEGASCERFLEAVLEGQRGRLMTRYIPGDVRRRIVCQDCSDDNNARATFDSGTGRVTLCRNRIRDVAALEDALCHEFVHVYDAVVKEPRLDLSNPDDLACSEIRAAFWGECLRVQDDSQRKHCVHRVAAAAAENNFPGIGARLVRSLFRKCYRDRAPWHDPSLNVTSE
;
A
#
# COMPACT_ATOMS: atom_id res chain seq x y z
N MET A 1 13.81 6.91 -20.55
CA MET A 1 12.47 7.45 -20.24
C MET A 1 12.16 7.00 -18.82
N SER A 2 12.05 7.93 -17.87
CA SER A 2 11.73 7.62 -16.48
C SER A 2 10.22 7.40 -16.36
N GLY A 3 9.78 6.29 -15.75
CA GLY A 3 8.36 6.02 -15.50
C GLY A 3 7.78 6.90 -14.40
N PRO A 4 6.44 6.92 -14.22
CA PRO A 4 5.81 7.69 -13.14
C PRO A 4 6.22 7.15 -11.76
N VAL A 5 6.44 8.09 -10.83
CA VAL A 5 6.63 7.83 -9.39
C VAL A 5 5.27 8.01 -8.72
N LEU A 6 4.73 6.92 -8.18
CA LEU A 6 3.47 6.91 -7.47
C LEU A 6 3.65 7.32 -6.02
N GLN A 7 2.69 8.07 -5.50
CA GLN A 7 2.68 8.54 -4.12
C GLN A 7 1.55 7.89 -3.33
N SER A 8 1.88 7.08 -2.32
CA SER A 8 0.89 6.55 -1.39
C SER A 8 0.73 7.46 -0.17
N ASN A 9 -0.46 8.01 0.00
CA ASN A 9 -0.76 8.79 1.20
C ASN A 9 -0.99 7.88 2.39
N GLY A 10 -0.14 8.03 3.40
CA GLY A 10 -0.31 7.39 4.68
C GLY A 10 -1.37 8.03 5.55
N TYR A 11 -2.66 7.76 5.31
CA TYR A 11 -3.67 8.09 6.31
C TYR A 11 -3.51 7.15 7.51
N GLY A 12 -2.78 7.62 8.51
CA GLY A 12 -2.65 6.94 9.78
C GLY A 12 -4.03 6.50 10.30
N SER A 13 -4.07 5.28 10.83
CA SER A 13 -5.19 4.50 11.40
C SER A 13 -6.12 5.21 12.41
N ARG A 14 -6.18 6.54 12.49
CA ARG A 14 -6.97 7.28 13.47
C ARG A 14 -8.48 7.30 13.19
N TYR A 15 -8.95 6.93 11.99
CA TYR A 15 -10.37 7.06 11.62
C TYR A 15 -10.98 5.86 10.87
N CYS A 16 -10.39 4.67 10.94
CA CYS A 16 -11.15 3.43 10.68
C CYS A 16 -11.45 2.78 12.04
N GLY A 17 -12.71 2.41 12.24
CA GLY A 17 -13.33 2.21 13.55
C GLY A 17 -12.55 1.35 14.53
N ARG A 18 -12.60 1.78 15.80
CA ARG A 18 -12.17 1.08 17.03
C ARG A 18 -10.74 0.53 17.04
N SER A 19 -9.93 1.25 17.80
CA SER A 19 -8.75 0.81 18.55
C SER A 19 -8.79 -0.68 18.94
N HIS A 20 -8.19 -1.55 18.12
CA HIS A 20 -7.46 -2.66 18.68
C HIS A 20 -6.12 -2.10 19.12
N ARG A 21 -6.02 -1.74 20.41
CA ARG A 21 -4.73 -1.68 21.08
C ARG A 21 -4.08 -3.05 20.94
N HIS A 22 -3.17 -3.21 19.99
CA HIS A 22 -2.20 -4.28 20.01
C HIS A 22 -1.26 -4.01 21.19
N THR A 23 -1.64 -4.53 22.37
CA THR A 23 -0.77 -4.60 23.53
C THR A 23 0.37 -5.55 23.18
N GLY A 24 1.54 -5.01 22.80
CA GLY A 24 2.77 -5.80 22.66
C GLY A 24 3.65 -5.50 21.45
N GLN A 25 3.26 -4.63 20.51
CA GLN A 25 4.21 -4.20 19.47
C GLN A 25 5.11 -3.07 20.02
N PRO A 26 6.43 -3.14 19.80
CA PRO A 26 7.34 -2.08 20.22
C PRO A 26 6.97 -0.78 19.49
N VAL A 27 6.67 0.27 20.26
CA VAL A 27 6.56 1.63 19.75
C VAL A 27 7.97 2.08 19.35
N MET A 28 8.12 2.57 18.13
CA MET A 28 9.41 3.01 17.61
C MET A 28 9.78 4.33 18.28
N ASN A 29 10.91 4.36 18.98
CA ASN A 29 11.48 5.61 19.50
C ASN A 29 12.27 6.35 18.40
N ASP A 30 12.39 7.66 18.62
CA ASP A 30 12.65 8.79 17.73
C ASP A 30 14.02 8.85 17.00
N GLU A 31 14.51 7.74 16.45
CA GLU A 31 15.68 7.78 15.57
C GLU A 31 15.39 7.10 14.23
N GLY A 32 15.66 7.82 13.14
CA GLY A 32 15.46 7.44 11.74
C GLY A 32 16.26 6.22 11.24
N ALA A 33 16.58 5.26 12.11
CA ALA A 33 17.18 3.96 11.81
C ALA A 33 16.17 2.80 11.92
N SER A 34 14.88 3.12 12.07
CA SER A 34 13.83 2.15 12.37
C SER A 34 13.34 1.39 11.12
N CYS A 35 13.31 2.05 9.95
CA CYS A 35 12.92 1.43 8.70
C CYS A 35 13.83 0.24 8.37
N GLU A 36 15.15 0.47 8.31
CA GLU A 36 16.15 -0.55 8.01
C GLU A 36 16.17 -1.65 9.07
N ARG A 37 16.05 -1.27 10.35
CA ARG A 37 16.08 -2.22 11.48
C ARG A 37 14.95 -3.23 11.44
N PHE A 38 13.75 -2.82 11.06
CA PHE A 38 12.56 -3.68 11.09
C PHE A 38 12.15 -4.21 9.72
N LEU A 39 12.78 -3.74 8.64
CA LEU A 39 12.45 -4.14 7.27
C LEU A 39 12.54 -5.66 7.07
N GLU A 40 13.61 -6.29 7.53
CA GLU A 40 13.77 -7.75 7.39
C GLU A 40 12.68 -8.50 8.15
N ALA A 41 12.39 -8.10 9.40
CA ALA A 41 11.33 -8.71 10.19
C ALA A 41 9.94 -8.53 9.55
N VAL A 42 9.70 -7.40 8.87
CA VAL A 42 8.46 -7.14 8.11
C VAL A 42 8.39 -8.01 6.86
N LEU A 43 9.48 -8.13 6.10
CA LEU A 43 9.57 -8.99 4.90
C LEU A 43 9.40 -10.47 5.25
N GLU A 44 10.01 -10.92 6.35
CA GLU A 44 9.86 -12.25 6.91
C GLU A 44 8.54 -12.44 7.67
N GLY A 45 7.76 -11.38 7.87
CA GLY A 45 6.42 -11.46 8.42
C GLY A 45 5.45 -12.23 7.53
N GLN A 46 4.29 -12.60 8.06
CA GLN A 46 3.27 -13.30 7.28
C GLN A 46 2.84 -12.50 6.04
N ARG A 47 2.61 -11.20 6.19
CA ARG A 47 2.16 -10.34 5.07
C ARG A 47 3.30 -10.01 4.12
N GLY A 48 4.51 -9.75 4.62
CA GLY A 48 5.70 -9.57 3.79
C GLY A 48 5.95 -10.77 2.87
N ARG A 49 5.94 -11.99 3.42
CA ARG A 49 6.06 -13.23 2.63
C ARG A 49 4.92 -13.40 1.64
N LEU A 50 3.68 -13.06 2.03
CA LEU A 50 2.53 -13.14 1.15
C LEU A 50 2.71 -12.21 -0.06
N MET A 51 3.08 -10.95 0.16
CA MET A 51 3.26 -9.95 -0.89
C MET A 51 4.43 -10.29 -1.82
N THR A 52 5.55 -10.72 -1.26
CA THR A 52 6.79 -10.98 -2.02
C THR A 52 6.78 -12.28 -2.82
N ARG A 53 5.90 -13.24 -2.47
CA ARG A 53 5.81 -14.56 -3.14
C ARG A 53 5.69 -14.50 -4.66
N TYR A 54 5.06 -13.46 -5.19
CA TYR A 54 4.77 -13.33 -6.62
C TYR A 54 5.61 -12.27 -7.33
N ILE A 55 6.49 -11.58 -6.60
CA ILE A 55 7.35 -10.56 -7.18
C ILE A 55 8.68 -11.22 -7.56
N PRO A 56 9.09 -11.19 -8.85
CA PRO A 56 10.30 -11.85 -9.29
C PRO A 56 11.56 -11.10 -8.83
N GLY A 57 12.59 -11.90 -8.54
CA GLY A 57 13.91 -11.43 -8.15
C GLY A 57 14.04 -11.10 -6.66
N ASP A 58 15.15 -10.48 -6.31
CA ASP A 58 15.45 -10.07 -4.95
C ASP A 58 14.65 -8.81 -4.59
N VAL A 59 13.52 -8.99 -3.91
CA VAL A 59 12.63 -7.91 -3.47
C VAL A 59 13.34 -6.91 -2.56
N ARG A 60 14.33 -7.36 -1.76
CA ARG A 60 15.03 -6.50 -0.81
C ARG A 60 15.85 -5.42 -1.52
N ARG A 61 16.39 -5.73 -2.71
CA ARG A 61 17.12 -4.77 -3.56
C ARG A 61 16.25 -3.68 -4.16
N ARG A 62 14.92 -3.87 -4.17
CA ARG A 62 13.98 -2.85 -4.67
C ARG A 62 13.68 -1.79 -3.62
N ILE A 63 14.00 -2.03 -2.35
CA ILE A 63 13.55 -1.20 -1.23
C ILE A 63 14.68 -0.27 -0.77
N VAL A 64 14.37 1.02 -0.65
CA VAL A 64 15.24 2.04 -0.09
C VAL A 64 14.52 2.76 1.04
N CYS A 65 15.14 2.76 2.23
CA CYS A 65 14.72 3.62 3.33
C CYS A 65 15.49 4.95 3.23
N GLN A 66 14.80 6.09 3.29
CA GLN A 66 15.43 7.42 3.28
C GLN A 66 14.57 8.45 4.00
N ASP A 67 15.14 9.62 4.32
CA ASP A 67 14.35 10.78 4.69
C ASP A 67 13.69 11.39 3.45
N CYS A 68 12.41 11.69 3.54
CA CYS A 68 11.64 12.33 2.47
C CYS A 68 11.42 13.82 2.77
N SER A 69 11.45 14.66 1.73
CA SER A 69 11.17 16.10 1.81
C SER A 69 9.70 16.39 2.03
N ASP A 70 9.37 17.48 2.73
CA ASP A 70 8.01 17.85 3.17
C ASP A 70 7.00 18.16 2.05
N ASP A 71 7.41 18.07 0.78
CA ASP A 71 6.60 18.41 -0.39
C ASP A 71 5.40 17.47 -0.61
N ASN A 72 5.39 16.30 0.05
CA ASN A 72 4.26 15.38 0.10
C ASN A 72 4.23 14.68 1.46
N ASN A 73 3.06 14.26 1.96
CA ASN A 73 2.94 13.49 3.20
C ASN A 73 2.95 11.96 2.97
N ALA A 74 3.49 11.53 1.83
CA ALA A 74 3.54 10.12 1.46
C ALA A 74 4.48 9.36 2.42
N ARG A 75 4.05 8.17 2.88
CA ARG A 75 4.90 7.30 3.72
C ARG A 75 5.83 6.45 2.87
N ALA A 76 5.44 6.18 1.63
CA ALA A 76 6.20 5.42 0.68
C ALA A 76 5.86 5.85 -0.75
N THR A 77 6.73 5.46 -1.69
CA THR A 77 6.50 5.67 -3.12
C THR A 77 7.02 4.47 -3.92
N PHE A 78 6.37 4.20 -5.04
CA PHE A 78 6.81 3.24 -6.04
C PHE A 78 7.14 3.94 -7.35
N ASP A 79 8.36 3.77 -7.83
CA ASP A 79 8.78 4.21 -9.14
C ASP A 79 8.67 3.05 -10.13
N SER A 80 7.68 3.11 -11.01
CA SER A 80 7.41 2.09 -12.03
C SER A 80 8.51 2.00 -13.10
N GLY A 81 9.29 3.05 -13.32
CA GLY A 81 10.38 3.08 -14.28
C GLY A 81 11.63 2.36 -13.76
N THR A 82 11.92 2.48 -12.47
CA THR A 82 13.07 1.80 -11.84
C THR A 82 12.69 0.52 -11.10
N GLY A 83 11.41 0.29 -10.85
CA GLY A 83 10.90 -0.79 -10.02
C GLY A 83 11.26 -0.64 -8.54
N ARG A 84 11.60 0.59 -8.10
CA ARG A 84 12.09 0.92 -6.76
C ARG A 84 10.95 1.34 -5.84
N VAL A 85 10.97 0.81 -4.64
CA VAL A 85 10.11 1.18 -3.51
C VAL A 85 10.93 2.04 -2.56
N THR A 86 10.44 3.25 -2.27
CA THR A 86 11.06 4.16 -1.30
C THR A 86 10.19 4.25 -0.07
N LEU A 87 10.76 4.03 1.12
CA LEU A 87 10.10 4.13 2.41
C LEU A 87 10.64 5.37 3.15
N CYS A 88 9.73 6.28 3.53
CA CYS A 88 10.08 7.53 4.20
C CYS A 88 10.30 7.28 5.69
N ARG A 89 11.56 7.06 6.10
CA ARG A 89 11.91 6.69 7.48
C ARG A 89 11.49 7.74 8.52
N ASN A 90 11.45 9.02 8.13
CA ASN A 90 10.97 10.14 8.96
C ASN A 90 9.43 10.22 9.09
N ARG A 91 8.66 9.35 8.42
CA ARG A 91 7.18 9.35 8.42
C ARG A 91 6.56 8.04 8.88
N ILE A 92 7.36 6.99 8.97
CA ILE A 92 6.92 5.67 9.42
C ILE A 92 7.09 5.62 10.95
N ARG A 93 5.94 5.56 11.64
CA ARG A 93 5.87 5.76 13.10
C ARG A 93 6.00 4.46 13.90
N ASP A 94 5.70 3.33 13.29
CA ASP A 94 5.70 2.01 13.94
C ASP A 94 5.85 0.89 12.91
N VAL A 95 6.12 -0.33 13.39
CA VAL A 95 6.31 -1.52 12.56
C VAL A 95 5.05 -1.86 11.75
N ALA A 96 3.86 -1.60 12.29
CA ALA A 96 2.61 -1.84 11.57
C ALA A 96 2.46 -0.88 10.38
N ALA A 97 2.79 0.40 10.56
CA ALA A 97 2.83 1.39 9.50
C ALA A 97 3.89 1.08 8.44
N LEU A 98 5.04 0.52 8.84
CA LEU A 98 6.07 0.02 7.92
C LEU A 98 5.53 -1.12 7.06
N GLU A 99 4.90 -2.11 7.68
CA GLU A 99 4.32 -3.25 6.96
C GLU A 99 3.16 -2.84 6.05
N ASP A 100 2.26 -1.95 6.50
CA ASP A 100 1.16 -1.46 5.67
C ASP A 100 1.68 -0.73 4.44
N ALA A 101 2.65 0.18 4.61
CA ALA A 101 3.26 0.92 3.50
C ALA A 101 3.99 -0.02 2.54
N LEU A 102 4.77 -0.98 3.06
CA LEU A 102 5.47 -1.95 2.21
C LEU A 102 4.49 -2.83 1.41
N CYS A 103 3.43 -3.32 2.05
CA CYS A 103 2.41 -4.13 1.39
C CYS A 103 1.70 -3.31 0.30
N HIS A 104 1.37 -2.04 0.58
CA HIS A 104 0.79 -1.12 -0.38
C HIS A 104 1.65 -1.00 -1.65
N GLU A 105 2.93 -0.65 -1.49
CA GLU A 105 3.83 -0.47 -2.63
C GLU A 105 4.09 -1.78 -3.41
N PHE A 106 4.11 -2.92 -2.73
CA PHE A 106 4.25 -4.21 -3.40
C PHE A 106 3.03 -4.61 -4.22
N VAL A 107 1.84 -4.09 -3.93
CA VAL A 107 0.72 -4.20 -4.86
C VAL A 107 1.01 -3.44 -6.15
N HIS A 108 1.52 -2.22 -6.09
CA HIS A 108 1.89 -1.48 -7.29
C HIS A 108 3.00 -2.18 -8.09
N VAL A 109 4.01 -2.74 -7.41
CA VAL A 109 5.05 -3.55 -8.06
C VAL A 109 4.43 -4.73 -8.80
N TYR A 110 3.55 -5.49 -8.15
CA TYR A 110 2.89 -6.62 -8.79
C TYR A 110 2.04 -6.16 -9.99
N ASP A 111 1.27 -5.08 -9.83
CA ASP A 111 0.36 -4.58 -10.85
C ASP A 111 1.07 -4.10 -12.11
N ALA A 112 2.19 -3.39 -11.94
CA ALA A 112 2.96 -2.85 -13.06
C ALA A 112 3.86 -3.89 -13.72
N VAL A 113 4.34 -4.89 -12.99
CA VAL A 113 5.44 -5.77 -13.45
C VAL A 113 5.00 -7.20 -13.70
N VAL A 114 4.04 -7.72 -12.93
CA VAL A 114 3.72 -9.16 -12.88
C VAL A 114 2.32 -9.48 -13.38
N LYS A 115 1.34 -8.64 -13.04
CA LYS A 115 -0.06 -8.85 -13.41
C LYS A 115 -0.21 -8.95 -14.93
N GLU A 116 -1.13 -9.79 -15.39
CA GLU A 116 -1.51 -9.85 -16.81
C GLU A 116 -3.02 -9.55 -16.97
N PRO A 117 -3.41 -8.52 -17.73
CA PRO A 117 -2.53 -7.51 -18.31
C PRO A 117 -1.85 -6.65 -17.23
N ARG A 118 -0.64 -6.16 -17.52
CA ARG A 118 0.07 -5.20 -16.66
C ARG A 118 -0.70 -3.89 -16.65
N LEU A 119 -0.77 -3.26 -15.48
CA LEU A 119 -1.37 -1.95 -15.34
C LEU A 119 -0.38 -0.87 -15.73
N ASP A 120 -0.81 0.07 -16.58
CA ASP A 120 -0.05 1.28 -16.88
C ASP A 120 -0.39 2.33 -15.83
N LEU A 121 0.50 2.52 -14.85
CA LEU A 121 0.26 3.46 -13.75
C LEU A 121 0.30 4.95 -14.17
N SER A 122 0.66 5.24 -15.43
CA SER A 122 0.46 6.57 -16.03
C SER A 122 -0.96 6.77 -16.57
N ASN A 123 -1.72 5.69 -16.75
CA ASN A 123 -3.14 5.73 -17.04
C ASN A 123 -3.93 5.89 -15.73
N PRO A 124 -4.86 6.85 -15.65
CA PRO A 124 -5.53 7.18 -14.40
C PRO A 124 -6.54 6.12 -13.94
N ASP A 125 -7.11 5.32 -14.85
CA ASP A 125 -8.02 4.23 -14.52
C ASP A 125 -7.25 3.05 -13.91
N ASP A 126 -6.13 2.70 -14.53
CA ASP A 126 -5.21 1.65 -14.06
C ASP A 126 -4.59 2.02 -12.71
N LEU A 127 -4.15 3.28 -12.54
CA LEU A 127 -3.71 3.78 -11.24
C LEU A 127 -4.82 3.64 -10.21
N ALA A 128 -6.02 4.17 -10.47
CA ALA A 128 -7.12 4.12 -9.50
C ALA A 128 -7.44 2.68 -9.07
N CYS A 129 -7.37 1.72 -9.99
CA CYS A 129 -7.51 0.31 -9.68
C CYS A 129 -6.36 -0.26 -8.84
N SER A 130 -5.12 0.14 -9.14
CA SER A 130 -3.97 -0.26 -8.34
C SER A 130 -4.05 0.32 -6.92
N GLU A 131 -4.46 1.58 -6.75
CA GLU A 131 -4.67 2.23 -5.45
C GLU A 131 -5.77 1.54 -4.62
N ILE A 132 -6.88 1.13 -5.24
CA ILE A 132 -7.93 0.34 -4.56
C ILE A 132 -7.37 -0.97 -4.02
N ARG A 133 -6.55 -1.66 -4.80
CA ARG A 133 -5.95 -2.95 -4.39
C ARG A 133 -4.85 -2.76 -3.35
N ALA A 134 -4.03 -1.73 -3.51
CA ALA A 134 -2.94 -1.38 -2.59
C ALA A 134 -3.49 -1.00 -1.21
N ALA A 135 -4.50 -0.12 -1.16
CA ALA A 135 -5.19 0.23 0.07
C ALA A 135 -5.84 -0.99 0.76
N PHE A 136 -6.35 -1.95 -0.01
CA PHE A 136 -6.92 -3.17 0.56
C PHE A 136 -5.86 -4.05 1.23
N TRP A 137 -4.79 -4.39 0.51
CA TRP A 137 -3.76 -5.32 1.01
C TRP A 137 -2.77 -4.67 1.99
N GLY A 138 -2.65 -3.34 1.95
CA GLY A 138 -1.89 -2.51 2.87
C GLY A 138 -2.72 -2.07 4.07
N GLU A 139 -3.21 -0.84 4.05
CA GLU A 139 -3.78 -0.16 5.22
C GLU A 139 -5.05 -0.81 5.78
N CYS A 140 -5.89 -1.39 4.92
CA CYS A 140 -7.25 -1.74 5.30
C CYS A 140 -7.45 -3.24 5.58
N LEU A 141 -6.44 -4.09 5.33
CA LEU A 141 -6.59 -5.54 5.42
C LEU A 141 -7.09 -6.01 6.80
N ARG A 142 -6.59 -5.37 7.86
CA ARG A 142 -6.92 -5.70 9.26
C ARG A 142 -8.30 -5.20 9.72
N VAL A 143 -8.99 -4.40 8.93
CA VAL A 143 -10.34 -3.94 9.27
C VAL A 143 -11.28 -5.15 9.15
N GLN A 144 -11.81 -5.64 10.26
CA GLN A 144 -12.56 -6.91 10.28
C GLN A 144 -13.93 -6.80 9.60
N ASP A 145 -14.67 -5.73 9.88
CA ASP A 145 -15.98 -5.48 9.30
C ASP A 145 -15.86 -5.11 7.82
N ASP A 146 -16.55 -5.82 6.94
CA ASP A 146 -16.42 -5.65 5.49
C ASP A 146 -16.91 -4.27 5.02
N SER A 147 -17.98 -3.75 5.64
CA SER A 147 -18.47 -2.40 5.33
C SER A 147 -17.42 -1.36 5.71
N GLN A 148 -16.87 -1.41 6.93
CA GLN A 148 -15.80 -0.52 7.36
C GLN A 148 -14.54 -0.67 6.52
N ARG A 149 -14.22 -1.88 6.05
CA ARG A 149 -13.09 -2.13 5.16
C ARG A 149 -13.31 -1.48 3.80
N LYS A 150 -14.50 -1.61 3.21
CA LYS A 150 -14.87 -0.92 1.96
C LYS A 150 -14.72 0.59 2.11
N HIS A 151 -15.22 1.16 3.20
CA HIS A 151 -15.06 2.59 3.50
C HIS A 151 -13.59 2.99 3.68
N CYS A 152 -12.79 2.17 4.37
CA CYS A 152 -11.35 2.35 4.53
C CYS A 152 -10.66 2.44 3.16
N VAL A 153 -10.84 1.42 2.32
CA VAL A 153 -10.19 1.33 1.01
C VAL A 153 -10.62 2.47 0.12
N HIS A 154 -11.91 2.79 0.08
CA HIS A 154 -12.42 3.89 -0.73
C HIS A 154 -11.76 5.21 -0.34
N ARG A 155 -11.62 5.49 0.97
CA ARG A 155 -11.01 6.74 1.45
C ARG A 155 -9.52 6.81 1.11
N VAL A 156 -8.76 5.75 1.40
CA VAL A 156 -7.31 5.71 1.17
C VAL A 156 -7.02 5.82 -0.32
N ALA A 157 -7.65 4.96 -1.14
CA ALA A 157 -7.43 4.95 -2.59
C ALA A 157 -7.86 6.26 -3.25
N ALA A 158 -9.00 6.84 -2.87
CA ALA A 158 -9.45 8.10 -3.46
C ALA A 158 -8.47 9.24 -3.21
N ALA A 159 -7.89 9.31 -2.00
CA ALA A 159 -6.92 10.36 -1.68
C ALA A 159 -5.57 10.15 -2.38
N ALA A 160 -5.10 8.91 -2.50
CA ALA A 160 -3.87 8.62 -3.25
C ALA A 160 -4.06 8.87 -4.75
N ALA A 161 -5.16 8.39 -5.34
CA ALA A 161 -5.48 8.64 -6.74
C ALA A 161 -5.66 10.14 -7.04
N GLU A 162 -6.30 10.90 -6.16
CA GLU A 162 -6.47 12.35 -6.32
C GLU A 162 -5.14 13.11 -6.27
N ASN A 163 -4.19 12.66 -5.44
CA ASN A 163 -2.86 13.26 -5.39
C ASN A 163 -2.07 13.04 -6.69
N ASN A 164 -2.19 11.85 -7.29
CA ASN A 164 -1.49 11.53 -8.53
C ASN A 164 -2.21 12.08 -9.78
N PHE A 165 -3.55 12.15 -9.76
CA PHE A 165 -4.38 12.72 -10.83
C PHE A 165 -5.42 13.70 -10.28
N PRO A 166 -5.01 14.95 -9.94
CA PRO A 166 -5.90 15.96 -9.39
C PRO A 166 -7.11 16.26 -10.28
N GLY A 167 -8.28 16.37 -9.68
CA GLY A 167 -9.56 16.66 -10.32
C GLY A 167 -10.30 15.43 -10.86
N ILE A 168 -9.63 14.28 -11.00
CA ILE A 168 -10.25 13.07 -11.56
C ILE A 168 -10.06 11.82 -10.70
N GLY A 169 -8.98 11.71 -9.93
CA GLY A 169 -8.59 10.49 -9.23
C GLY A 169 -9.66 9.95 -8.28
N ALA A 170 -10.21 10.78 -7.39
CA ALA A 170 -11.26 10.37 -6.46
C ALA A 170 -12.55 9.94 -7.17
N ARG A 171 -12.84 10.52 -8.35
CA ARG A 171 -13.99 10.12 -9.17
C ARG A 171 -13.76 8.77 -9.85
N LEU A 172 -12.56 8.50 -10.33
CA LEU A 172 -12.20 7.22 -10.93
C LEU A 172 -12.24 6.10 -9.90
N VAL A 173 -11.74 6.35 -8.69
CA VAL A 173 -11.88 5.38 -7.58
C VAL A 173 -13.35 5.05 -7.32
N ARG A 174 -14.25 6.04 -7.24
CA ARG A 174 -15.70 5.79 -7.11
C ARG A 174 -16.24 4.91 -8.24
N SER A 175 -15.89 5.22 -9.48
CA SER A 175 -16.37 4.52 -10.68
C SER A 175 -15.88 3.06 -10.73
N LEU A 176 -14.61 2.84 -10.40
CA LEU A 176 -13.93 1.55 -10.56
C LEU A 176 -13.99 0.69 -9.29
N PHE A 177 -14.46 1.24 -8.16
CA PHE A 177 -14.39 0.62 -6.85
C PHE A 177 -14.85 -0.83 -6.85
N ARG A 178 -16.04 -1.12 -7.35
CA ARG A 178 -16.60 -2.48 -7.34
C ARG A 178 -15.74 -3.48 -8.11
N LYS A 179 -15.27 -3.10 -9.30
CA LYS A 179 -14.44 -3.96 -10.17
C LYS A 179 -13.11 -4.25 -9.49
N CYS A 180 -12.40 -3.21 -9.08
CA CYS A 180 -11.02 -3.33 -8.62
C CYS A 180 -10.92 -3.74 -7.14
N TYR A 181 -11.93 -3.49 -6.33
CA TYR A 181 -12.04 -4.05 -4.97
C TYR A 181 -12.31 -5.56 -5.00
N ARG A 182 -12.95 -6.12 -6.03
CA ARG A 182 -13.15 -7.58 -6.12
C ARG A 182 -11.90 -8.31 -6.61
N ASP A 183 -10.98 -7.61 -7.25
CA ASP A 183 -9.73 -8.17 -7.73
C ASP A 183 -8.73 -8.35 -6.58
N ARG A 184 -8.64 -9.59 -6.09
CA ARG A 184 -7.73 -9.99 -5.02
C ARG A 184 -6.41 -10.55 -5.52
N ALA A 185 -6.24 -10.70 -6.82
CA ALA A 185 -5.08 -11.39 -7.38
C ALA A 185 -3.76 -10.75 -6.95
N PRO A 186 -2.69 -11.55 -6.80
CA PRO A 186 -2.64 -13.02 -6.79
C PRO A 186 -2.89 -13.60 -5.37
N TRP A 187 -3.22 -12.73 -4.42
CA TRP A 187 -3.26 -13.08 -3.01
C TRP A 187 -4.63 -13.61 -2.61
N HIS A 188 -4.59 -14.54 -1.67
CA HIS A 188 -5.75 -15.04 -0.99
C HIS A 188 -5.47 -14.96 0.50
N ASP A 189 -6.37 -14.35 1.25
CA ASP A 189 -6.29 -14.32 2.72
C ASP A 189 -7.46 -15.14 3.28
N PRO A 190 -7.19 -16.35 3.79
CA PRO A 190 -8.20 -17.23 4.36
C PRO A 190 -8.93 -16.66 5.58
N SER A 191 -8.38 -15.61 6.21
CA SER A 191 -9.01 -14.96 7.36
C SER A 191 -10.08 -13.95 6.97
N LEU A 192 -10.18 -13.61 5.68
CA LEU A 192 -11.25 -12.77 5.17
C LEU A 192 -12.51 -13.63 4.98
N ASN A 193 -13.55 -13.36 5.78
CA ASN A 193 -14.91 -13.86 5.51
C ASN A 193 -15.44 -13.18 4.24
N VAL A 194 -15.12 -13.74 3.08
CA VAL A 194 -15.67 -13.27 1.80
C VAL A 194 -17.05 -13.87 1.64
N THR A 195 -18.09 -13.17 2.08
CA THR A 195 -19.45 -13.48 1.64
C THR A 195 -19.53 -13.13 0.16
N SER A 196 -19.60 -14.15 -0.69
CA SER A 196 -19.82 -14.01 -2.12
C SER A 196 -21.23 -13.47 -2.37
N GLU A 197 -21.34 -12.17 -2.63
CA GLU A 197 -22.52 -11.51 -3.22
C GLU A 197 -22.19 -10.85 -4.57
#